data_AF-A0A1Q3EY41-F1
#
_entry.id   AF-A0A1Q3EY41-F1
#
_cell.length_a   1.000
_cell.length_b   1.000
_cell.length_c   1.000
_cell.angle_alpha   90.00
_cell.angle_beta   90.00
_cell.angle_gamma   90.00
#
_symmetry.space_group_name_H-M   'P 1'
#
loop_
_entity.id
_entity.type
_entity.pdbx_description
1 polymer ?
#
loop_
_entity_poly.entity_id
_entity_poly.type
_entity_poly.pdbx_seq_one_letter_code
_entity_poly.pdbx_strand_id
1 'polypeptide(L)'
;MPIARESKRKSNGELSWKSKIIRQFVNGWIESDNIDGTESPSKAEANPVAKPNAPKKNTQYNYPNFVKSSEEKTPAPATVTDPGLDKRTIRRIENVIAYFYGEDKISLKLSFEQAGLLLETSYDETGQVFRYTVNEHEICRAVGPQQEAHTKARDELVRILQFYCYTVKRLKEFHTRRNVFRKMTEGGSKQNFKDNRIDEGNIGFRMLQKQGWSGGSLGSSEEGILEPIGVQKKNNKSGLGTESSEPQKIPLEAFMLAIKQYAAGNALYDLVFSPQFSVHHVQKLRDLASSLKLFPQMIGKKKQLVISKNLTLREIKEGVLKGHSDLCAKYAVIPPISQRFK
;
A
#
# COMPACT_ATOMS: atom_id res chain seq x y z
N MET A 1 -59.57 0.00 31.80
CA MET A 1 -58.29 -0.27 31.11
C MET A 1 -57.51 1.02 30.95
N PRO A 2 -56.31 1.14 31.55
CA PRO A 2 -55.30 2.07 31.07
C PRO A 2 -54.04 1.33 30.58
N ILE A 3 -53.51 1.82 29.47
CA ILE A 3 -52.39 1.27 28.70
C ILE A 3 -51.08 1.66 29.38
N ALA A 4 -50.24 0.67 29.68
CA ALA A 4 -48.87 0.87 30.18
C ALA A 4 -47.99 1.46 29.06
N ARG A 5 -47.40 2.65 29.31
CA ARG A 5 -46.32 3.22 28.50
C ARG A 5 -44.99 2.70 29.04
N GLU A 6 -44.43 1.70 28.38
CA GLU A 6 -43.11 1.18 28.68
C GLU A 6 -42.03 2.06 28.00
N SER A 7 -41.30 2.84 28.79
CA SER A 7 -40.25 3.74 28.30
C SER A 7 -39.00 2.93 27.93
N LYS A 8 -38.69 2.84 26.64
CA LYS A 8 -37.40 2.35 26.14
C LYS A 8 -36.30 3.37 26.43
N ARG A 9 -35.72 3.34 27.64
CA ARG A 9 -34.42 3.94 27.93
C ARG A 9 -33.31 2.98 27.50
N LYS A 10 -32.97 2.95 26.21
CA LYS A 10 -31.67 2.43 25.75
C LYS A 10 -31.05 3.44 24.78
N SER A 11 -29.74 3.69 24.95
CA SER A 11 -28.74 4.06 23.91
C SER A 11 -28.04 5.44 23.92
N ASN A 12 -28.29 6.40 24.81
CA ASN A 12 -27.54 7.69 24.72
C ASN A 12 -26.04 7.58 25.11
N GLY A 13 -25.66 6.66 25.99
CA GLY A 13 -24.26 6.48 26.42
C GLY A 13 -23.37 5.78 25.39
N GLU A 14 -23.88 4.75 24.71
CA GLU A 14 -23.11 3.98 23.72
C GLU A 14 -22.82 4.79 22.44
N LEU A 15 -23.78 5.59 21.98
CA LEU A 15 -23.62 6.50 20.83
C LEU A 15 -22.57 7.59 21.09
N SER A 16 -22.55 8.12 22.32
CA SER A 16 -21.55 9.11 22.77
C SER A 16 -20.14 8.54 22.81
N TRP A 17 -19.97 7.31 23.30
CA TRP A 17 -18.66 6.67 23.37
C TRP A 17 -18.13 6.23 22.00
N LYS A 18 -18.98 5.64 21.15
CA LYS A 18 -18.63 5.26 19.77
C LYS A 18 -18.19 6.47 18.95
N SER A 19 -18.90 7.59 19.06
CA SER A 19 -18.52 8.83 18.36
C SER A 19 -17.21 9.43 18.88
N LYS A 20 -16.91 9.33 20.18
CA LYS A 20 -15.64 9.76 20.77
C LYS A 20 -14.45 8.92 20.29
N ILE A 21 -14.61 7.60 20.21
CA ILE A 21 -13.57 6.68 19.67
C ILE A 21 -13.31 6.96 18.19
N ILE A 22 -14.38 7.13 17.39
CA ILE A 22 -14.26 7.45 15.96
C ILE A 22 -13.52 8.77 15.78
N ARG A 23 -13.87 9.81 16.55
CA ARG A 23 -13.18 11.11 16.52
C ARG A 23 -11.73 11.01 16.97
N GLN A 24 -11.42 10.27 18.02
CA GLN A 24 -10.03 10.07 18.47
C GLN A 24 -9.19 9.31 17.42
N PHE A 25 -9.76 8.29 16.79
CA PHE A 25 -9.10 7.56 15.72
C PHE A 25 -8.82 8.46 14.50
N VAL A 26 -9.81 9.26 14.08
CA VAL A 26 -9.66 10.19 12.95
C VAL A 26 -8.72 11.35 13.31
N ASN A 27 -8.75 11.87 14.54
CA ASN A 27 -7.87 12.96 14.95
C ASN A 27 -6.43 12.51 15.15
N GLY A 28 -6.19 11.33 15.74
CA GLY A 28 -4.85 10.73 15.79
C GLY A 28 -4.33 10.36 14.40
N TRP A 29 -5.22 10.20 13.42
CA TRP A 29 -4.89 10.08 12.01
C TRP A 29 -4.57 11.45 11.36
N ILE A 30 -5.28 12.54 11.73
CA ILE A 30 -5.04 13.92 11.27
C ILE A 30 -3.73 14.49 11.85
N GLU A 31 -3.40 14.27 13.12
CA GLU A 31 -2.20 14.83 13.77
C GLU A 31 -0.88 14.29 13.19
N SER A 32 -0.92 13.14 12.50
CA SER A 32 0.23 12.62 11.75
C SER A 32 0.50 13.34 10.42
N ASP A 33 -0.39 14.25 9.99
CA ASP A 33 -0.26 15.02 8.75
C ASP A 33 0.40 16.40 8.93
N ASN A 34 0.66 16.85 10.17
CA ASN A 34 1.12 18.22 10.50
C ASN A 34 2.62 18.36 10.86
N ILE A 35 3.45 17.36 10.58
CA ILE A 35 4.91 17.50 10.70
C ILE A 35 5.45 17.89 9.33
N ASP A 36 5.23 19.14 8.94
CA ASP A 36 6.09 19.91 8.02
C ASP A 36 5.54 21.35 7.91
N GLY A 37 6.17 22.29 8.60
CA GLY A 37 5.90 23.72 8.42
C GLY A 37 6.27 24.65 9.58
N THR A 38 7.50 25.19 9.52
CA THR A 38 7.95 26.53 9.99
C THR A 38 7.86 26.92 11.48
N GLU A 39 9.03 27.06 12.15
CA GLU A 39 9.64 28.36 12.56
C GLU A 39 10.91 28.16 13.42
N SER A 40 11.92 29.02 13.22
CA SER A 40 13.06 29.27 14.14
C SER A 40 12.88 30.66 14.76
N PRO A 41 13.25 30.91 16.04
CA PRO A 41 14.56 31.51 16.38
C PRO A 41 15.16 30.96 17.72
N SER A 42 16.47 30.69 17.85
CA SER A 42 17.57 31.57 18.36
C SER A 42 17.16 32.45 19.56
N LYS A 43 17.79 32.57 20.74
CA LYS A 43 19.15 32.39 21.34
C LYS A 43 18.92 32.34 22.88
N ALA A 44 19.52 31.45 23.67
CA ALA A 44 20.86 31.47 24.32
C ALA A 44 20.89 32.04 25.77
N GLU A 45 21.68 31.35 26.62
CA GLU A 45 22.23 31.64 27.97
C GLU A 45 21.73 30.70 29.08
N ALA A 46 22.54 30.05 29.93
CA ALA A 46 24.00 29.87 30.01
C ALA A 46 24.33 28.64 30.90
N ASN A 47 25.45 27.99 30.55
CA ASN A 47 26.28 26.90 31.12
C ASN A 47 26.58 26.88 32.66
N PRO A 48 27.44 25.97 33.20
CA PRO A 48 27.84 24.56 32.90
C PRO A 48 27.86 23.68 34.20
N VAL A 49 28.08 22.35 34.21
CA VAL A 49 29.35 21.57 34.20
C VAL A 49 28.90 20.10 34.38
N ALA A 50 29.17 19.11 33.51
CA ALA A 50 30.38 18.31 33.48
C ALA A 50 30.41 17.40 32.22
N LYS A 51 31.59 17.25 31.61
CA LYS A 51 31.99 16.22 30.61
C LYS A 51 32.86 15.16 31.34
N PRO A 52 33.19 13.98 30.78
CA PRO A 52 33.14 13.62 29.35
C PRO A 52 32.51 12.25 29.06
N ASN A 53 31.82 12.13 27.91
CA ASN A 53 31.83 10.88 27.16
C ASN A 53 31.64 11.16 25.66
N ALA A 54 32.46 10.47 24.88
CA ALA A 54 32.74 10.64 23.46
C ALA A 54 31.49 10.46 22.54
N PRO A 55 31.54 10.92 21.28
CA PRO A 55 30.36 11.39 20.55
C PRO A 55 29.49 10.25 20.05
N LYS A 56 28.22 10.22 20.48
CA LYS A 56 27.17 9.48 19.78
C LYS A 56 26.89 10.22 18.47
N LYS A 57 27.44 9.69 17.38
CA LYS A 57 27.22 10.19 16.03
C LYS A 57 25.72 10.22 15.74
N ASN A 58 25.30 11.40 15.31
CA ASN A 58 23.99 11.70 14.75
C ASN A 58 23.73 10.75 13.58
N THR A 59 22.90 9.73 13.74
CA THR A 59 22.37 8.95 12.60
C THR A 59 21.29 9.78 11.93
N GLN A 60 21.76 10.77 11.17
CA GLN A 60 21.08 11.24 9.96
C GLN A 60 20.69 9.99 9.16
N TYR A 61 19.39 9.77 8.96
CA TYR A 61 18.93 8.78 7.99
C TYR A 61 19.38 9.27 6.62
N ASN A 62 20.58 8.84 6.24
CA ASN A 62 21.16 9.00 4.93
C ASN A 62 20.34 8.07 4.01
N TYR A 63 19.53 8.66 3.14
CA TYR A 63 18.91 7.91 2.05
C TYR A 63 20.02 7.29 1.20
N PRO A 64 20.09 5.95 1.07
CA PRO A 64 20.98 5.36 0.11
C PRO A 64 20.41 5.64 -1.28
N ASN A 65 21.17 6.41 -2.06
CA ASN A 65 21.24 6.42 -3.51
C ASN A 65 20.05 7.12 -4.21
N PHE A 66 20.19 8.40 -4.57
CA PHE A 66 20.77 8.77 -5.87
C PHE A 66 21.54 7.62 -6.53
N VAL A 67 20.82 6.74 -7.21
CA VAL A 67 21.45 5.88 -8.21
C VAL A 67 21.83 6.81 -9.36
N LYS A 68 23.05 7.37 -9.32
CA LYS A 68 23.84 7.39 -10.55
C LYS A 68 23.90 5.94 -10.96
N SER A 69 23.32 5.64 -12.10
CA SER A 69 23.46 4.37 -12.81
C SER A 69 24.86 3.83 -12.58
N SER A 70 24.99 2.85 -11.68
CA SER A 70 26.17 2.01 -11.68
C SER A 70 26.21 1.40 -13.07
N GLU A 71 27.33 1.64 -13.73
CA GLU A 71 27.80 0.98 -14.94
C GLU A 71 27.80 -0.53 -14.68
N GLU A 72 26.62 -1.13 -14.75
CA GLU A 72 26.51 -2.49 -15.23
C GLU A 72 27.00 -2.41 -16.68
N LYS A 73 27.96 -3.26 -17.00
CA LYS A 73 28.58 -3.39 -18.31
C LYS A 73 27.54 -3.96 -19.28
N THR A 74 26.43 -3.27 -19.48
CA THR A 74 25.60 -3.39 -20.67
C THR A 74 26.47 -2.96 -21.84
N PRO A 75 26.46 -3.71 -22.96
CA PRO A 75 27.16 -3.26 -24.15
C PRO A 75 26.72 -1.82 -24.46
N ALA A 76 27.68 -1.02 -24.92
CA ALA A 76 27.55 0.39 -25.29
C ALA A 76 26.13 0.77 -25.73
N PRO A 77 25.60 1.94 -25.32
CA PRO A 77 24.21 2.33 -25.58
C PRO A 77 23.95 2.10 -27.06
N ALA A 78 23.10 1.11 -27.37
CA ALA A 78 22.63 0.92 -28.72
C ALA A 78 22.15 2.29 -29.15
N THR A 79 22.82 2.86 -30.14
CA THR A 79 22.48 4.13 -30.77
C THR A 79 20.99 4.06 -31.04
N VAL A 80 20.17 4.70 -30.20
CA VAL A 80 18.72 4.71 -30.37
C VAL A 80 18.49 5.60 -31.58
N THR A 81 18.55 4.97 -32.76
CA THR A 81 18.31 5.65 -34.03
C THR A 81 16.89 6.16 -34.03
N ASP A 82 16.74 7.42 -34.44
CA ASP A 82 15.45 8.09 -34.60
C ASP A 82 14.54 7.20 -35.47
N PRO A 83 13.34 6.82 -34.99
CA PRO A 83 12.38 6.06 -35.78
C PRO A 83 11.94 6.77 -37.07
N GLY A 84 12.25 8.07 -37.22
CA GLY A 84 12.06 8.79 -38.48
C GLY A 84 10.60 9.02 -38.83
N LEU A 85 9.73 9.20 -37.83
CA LEU A 85 8.31 9.47 -38.05
C LEU A 85 8.07 10.86 -38.65
N ASP A 86 7.05 10.97 -39.50
CA ASP A 86 6.63 12.28 -40.01
C ASP A 86 6.13 13.20 -38.88
N LYS A 87 6.36 14.51 -39.04
CA LYS A 87 5.97 15.54 -38.06
C LYS A 87 4.48 15.53 -37.75
N ARG A 88 3.62 15.16 -38.72
CA ARG A 88 2.17 15.04 -38.50
C ARG A 88 1.84 13.86 -37.58
N THR A 89 2.51 12.73 -37.77
CA THR A 89 2.34 11.54 -36.94
C THR A 89 2.85 11.79 -35.52
N ILE A 90 3.99 12.47 -35.37
CA ILE A 90 4.53 12.86 -34.06
C ILE A 90 3.53 13.72 -33.28
N ARG A 91 2.93 14.75 -33.90
CA ARG A 91 1.92 15.61 -33.26
C ARG A 91 0.67 14.84 -32.81
N ARG A 92 0.31 13.75 -33.49
CA ARG A 92 -0.84 12.91 -33.11
C ARG A 92 -0.57 12.08 -31.87
N ILE A 93 0.67 11.61 -31.69
CA ILE A 93 1.06 10.79 -30.54
C ILE A 93 1.66 11.58 -29.39
N GLU A 94 1.92 12.88 -29.56
CA GLU A 94 2.54 13.75 -28.54
C GLU A 94 1.83 13.74 -27.18
N ASN A 95 0.50 13.59 -27.20
CA ASN A 95 -0.32 13.53 -25.99
C ASN A 95 -0.32 12.14 -25.32
N VAL A 96 0.20 11.11 -25.99
CA VAL A 96 0.26 9.75 -25.44
C VAL A 96 1.31 9.71 -24.34
N ILE A 97 0.96 9.07 -23.23
CA ILE A 97 1.88 8.80 -22.13
C ILE A 97 2.02 7.29 -22.03
N ALA A 98 3.22 6.78 -22.30
CA ALA A 98 3.49 5.35 -22.24
C ALA A 98 3.48 4.87 -20.78
N TYR A 99 2.61 3.93 -20.44
CA TYR A 99 2.51 3.39 -19.09
C TYR A 99 3.09 1.98 -18.97
N PHE A 100 4.05 1.82 -18.05
CA PHE A 100 4.64 0.53 -17.70
C PHE A 100 4.05 0.00 -16.40
N TYR A 101 3.56 -1.24 -16.46
CA TYR A 101 3.14 -2.00 -15.30
C TYR A 101 4.12 -3.16 -15.04
N GLY A 102 4.65 -3.22 -13.82
CA GLY A 102 5.65 -4.22 -13.45
C GLY A 102 7.02 -3.92 -14.06
N GLU A 103 7.81 -4.97 -14.30
CA GLU A 103 9.22 -4.82 -14.67
C GLU A 103 9.42 -4.30 -16.10
N ASP A 104 8.60 -4.74 -17.09
CA ASP A 104 8.75 -4.32 -18.50
C ASP A 104 7.51 -4.41 -19.43
N LYS A 105 6.29 -4.56 -18.89
CA LYS A 105 5.09 -4.65 -19.74
C LYS A 105 4.44 -3.27 -19.94
N ILE A 106 4.54 -2.73 -21.16
CA ILE A 106 3.78 -1.53 -21.56
C ILE A 106 2.31 -1.90 -21.78
N SER A 107 1.41 -1.15 -21.15
CA SER A 107 -0.02 -1.20 -21.44
C SER A 107 -0.34 -0.21 -22.56
N LEU A 108 -0.19 -0.66 -23.81
CA LEU A 108 -0.50 0.17 -24.99
C LEU A 108 -1.96 0.62 -24.97
N LYS A 109 -2.89 -0.29 -24.70
CA LYS A 109 -4.33 0.01 -24.63
C LYS A 109 -4.63 1.18 -23.69
N LEU A 110 -4.16 1.11 -22.44
CA LEU A 110 -4.41 2.17 -21.44
C LEU A 110 -3.76 3.51 -21.85
N SER A 111 -2.55 3.45 -22.43
CA SER A 111 -1.80 4.63 -22.84
C SER A 111 -2.53 5.42 -23.94
N PHE A 112 -3.07 4.71 -24.94
CA PHE A 112 -3.83 5.33 -26.03
C PHE A 112 -5.26 5.72 -25.61
N GLU A 113 -5.93 4.89 -24.81
CA GLU A 113 -7.28 5.17 -24.30
C GLU A 113 -7.31 6.46 -23.47
N GLN A 114 -6.35 6.67 -22.56
CA GLN A 114 -6.27 7.90 -21.77
C GLN A 114 -5.83 9.12 -22.58
N ALA A 115 -5.20 8.92 -23.73
CA ALA A 115 -4.91 9.99 -24.68
C ALA A 115 -6.12 10.32 -25.59
N GLY A 116 -7.22 9.56 -25.50
CA GLY A 116 -8.38 9.70 -26.37
C GLY A 116 -8.11 9.25 -27.81
N LEU A 117 -7.15 8.36 -28.00
CA LEU A 117 -6.74 7.83 -29.30
C LEU A 117 -7.16 6.37 -29.44
N LEU A 118 -7.75 6.02 -30.57
CA LEU A 118 -8.14 4.64 -30.86
C LEU A 118 -6.97 3.92 -31.52
N LEU A 119 -6.39 2.95 -30.81
CA LEU A 119 -5.35 2.06 -31.34
C LEU A 119 -6.01 0.80 -31.90
N GLU A 120 -5.82 0.56 -33.19
CA GLU A 120 -6.31 -0.62 -33.88
C GLU A 120 -5.16 -1.44 -34.46
N THR A 121 -5.44 -2.71 -34.65
CA THR A 121 -4.49 -3.68 -35.22
C THR A 121 -5.11 -4.32 -36.44
N SER A 122 -4.37 -4.35 -37.54
CA SER A 122 -4.76 -5.08 -38.74
C SER A 122 -3.63 -6.02 -39.17
N TYR A 123 -3.98 -7.19 -39.69
CA TYR A 123 -3.04 -8.14 -40.28
C TYR A 123 -3.49 -8.43 -41.71
N ASP A 124 -2.57 -8.24 -42.64
CA ASP A 124 -2.76 -8.59 -44.04
C ASP A 124 -2.12 -9.96 -44.30
N GLU A 125 -2.97 -10.95 -44.59
CA GLU A 125 -2.54 -12.33 -44.83
C GLU A 125 -1.73 -12.48 -46.12
N THR A 126 -1.98 -11.64 -47.11
CA THR A 126 -1.34 -11.74 -48.43
C THR A 126 0.10 -11.25 -48.41
N GLY A 127 0.34 -10.12 -47.73
CA GLY A 127 1.68 -9.56 -47.56
C GLY A 127 2.39 -10.01 -46.29
N GLN A 128 1.73 -10.79 -45.43
CA GLN A 128 2.19 -11.11 -44.07
C GLN A 128 2.61 -9.85 -43.29
N VAL A 129 1.80 -8.79 -43.38
CA VAL A 129 2.09 -7.48 -42.78
C VAL A 129 1.14 -7.20 -41.63
N PHE A 130 1.69 -6.95 -40.46
CA PHE A 130 0.95 -6.45 -39.31
C PHE A 130 1.09 -4.93 -39.22
N ARG A 131 -0.02 -4.21 -39.02
CA ARG A 131 -0.06 -2.74 -38.92
C ARG A 131 -0.74 -2.28 -37.65
N TYR A 132 -0.15 -1.27 -37.00
CA TYR A 132 -0.80 -0.47 -35.98
C TYR A 132 -1.30 0.83 -36.57
N THR A 133 -2.61 1.07 -36.45
CA THR A 133 -3.26 2.30 -36.87
C THR A 133 -3.77 3.05 -35.66
N VAL A 134 -3.59 4.37 -35.66
CA VAL A 134 -4.16 5.27 -34.66
C VAL A 134 -5.07 6.26 -35.35
N ASN A 135 -6.36 6.21 -35.02
CA ASN A 135 -7.42 6.95 -35.71
C ASN A 135 -7.29 6.81 -37.23
N GLU A 136 -7.26 5.56 -37.72
CA GLU A 136 -7.15 5.20 -39.15
C GLU A 136 -5.81 5.56 -39.83
N HIS A 137 -4.80 6.03 -39.09
CA HIS A 137 -3.50 6.37 -39.65
C HIS A 137 -2.42 5.40 -39.19
N GLU A 138 -1.67 4.86 -40.15
CA GLU A 138 -0.59 3.91 -39.89
C GLU A 138 0.57 4.57 -39.12
N ILE A 139 0.96 3.98 -37.99
CA ILE A 139 2.11 4.42 -37.19
C ILE A 139 3.31 3.53 -37.45
N CYS A 140 3.12 2.21 -37.35
CA CYS A 140 4.16 1.24 -37.58
C CYS A 140 3.60 -0.03 -38.21
N ARG A 141 4.49 -0.72 -38.92
CA ARG A 141 4.23 -1.99 -39.59
C ARG A 141 5.38 -2.95 -39.36
N ALA A 142 5.08 -4.24 -39.33
CA ALA A 142 6.11 -5.28 -39.35
C ALA A 142 5.69 -6.42 -40.28
N VAL A 143 6.67 -7.06 -40.88
CA VAL A 143 6.49 -8.19 -41.80
C VAL A 143 6.86 -9.49 -41.08
N GLY A 144 6.06 -10.53 -41.27
CA GLY A 144 6.28 -11.86 -40.75
C GLY A 144 4.97 -12.61 -40.46
N PRO A 145 5.07 -13.86 -39.98
CA PRO A 145 3.90 -14.61 -39.55
C PRO A 145 3.18 -13.89 -38.41
N GLN A 146 1.86 -14.01 -38.33
CA GLN A 146 0.98 -13.20 -37.49
C GLN A 146 1.50 -12.89 -36.07
N GLN A 147 1.96 -13.91 -35.32
CA GLN A 147 2.47 -13.73 -33.95
C GLN A 147 3.82 -13.01 -33.89
N GLU A 148 4.72 -13.33 -34.82
CA GLU A 148 6.05 -12.73 -34.91
C GLU A 148 5.96 -11.29 -35.38
N ALA A 149 5.14 -11.02 -36.41
CA ALA A 149 4.87 -9.68 -36.90
C ALA A 149 4.18 -8.82 -35.84
N HIS A 150 3.23 -9.37 -35.08
CA HIS A 150 2.64 -8.67 -33.93
C HIS A 150 3.69 -8.29 -32.89
N THR A 151 4.60 -9.21 -32.55
CA THR A 151 5.66 -8.95 -31.55
C THR A 151 6.64 -7.90 -32.05
N LYS A 152 7.12 -8.01 -33.30
CA LYS A 152 7.99 -7.01 -33.93
C LYS A 152 7.34 -5.65 -34.05
N ALA A 153 6.09 -5.57 -34.52
CA ALA A 153 5.35 -4.32 -34.64
C ALA A 153 5.12 -3.69 -33.26
N ARG A 154 4.88 -4.51 -32.24
CA ARG A 154 4.73 -4.06 -30.86
C ARG A 154 6.04 -3.45 -30.36
N ASP A 155 7.17 -4.12 -30.57
CA ASP A 155 8.48 -3.63 -30.13
C ASP A 155 8.86 -2.31 -30.83
N GLU A 156 8.56 -2.19 -32.13
CA GLU A 156 8.70 -0.94 -32.87
C GLU A 156 7.79 0.17 -32.33
N LEU A 157 6.52 -0.13 -32.01
CA LEU A 157 5.61 0.85 -31.42
C LEU A 157 6.11 1.32 -30.05
N VAL A 158 6.61 0.39 -29.22
CA VAL A 158 7.22 0.71 -27.93
C VAL A 158 8.42 1.61 -28.11
N ARG A 159 9.30 1.31 -29.08
CA ARG A 159 10.47 2.14 -29.41
C ARG A 159 10.07 3.55 -29.81
N ILE A 160 9.05 3.70 -30.66
CA ILE A 160 8.50 5.00 -31.08
C ILE A 160 7.99 5.79 -29.86
N LEU A 161 7.22 5.14 -28.98
CA LEU A 161 6.68 5.79 -27.78
C LEU A 161 7.79 6.21 -26.81
N GLN A 162 8.82 5.40 -26.59
CA GLN A 162 9.95 5.78 -25.73
C GLN A 162 10.74 6.97 -26.30
N PHE A 163 10.80 7.10 -27.62
CA PHE A 163 11.56 8.15 -28.28
C PHE A 163 10.85 9.51 -28.27
N TYR A 164 9.53 9.54 -28.56
CA TYR A 164 8.77 10.79 -28.70
C TYR A 164 7.89 11.13 -27.49
N CYS A 165 7.50 10.15 -26.67
CA CYS A 165 6.50 10.35 -25.61
C CYS A 165 7.09 10.23 -24.20
N TYR A 166 6.41 10.82 -23.23
CA TYR A 166 6.73 10.62 -21.81
C TYR A 166 6.35 9.20 -21.39
N THR A 167 7.19 8.61 -20.54
CA THR A 167 6.99 7.28 -20.00
C THR A 167 6.75 7.35 -18.49
N VAL A 168 5.65 6.78 -18.01
CA VAL A 168 5.35 6.61 -16.58
C VAL A 168 5.59 5.15 -16.19
N LYS A 169 6.56 4.92 -15.31
CA LYS A 169 6.87 3.60 -14.73
C LYS A 169 6.38 3.53 -13.29
N ARG A 170 5.58 2.50 -12.97
CA ARG A 170 5.18 2.22 -11.59
C ARG A 170 6.33 1.49 -10.87
N LEU A 171 6.87 2.10 -9.82
CA LEU A 171 7.98 1.56 -9.02
C LEU A 171 7.51 0.63 -7.91
N LYS A 172 6.37 0.96 -7.28
CA LYS A 172 5.80 0.20 -6.16
C LYS A 172 4.34 -0.14 -6.41
N GLU A 173 3.92 -1.30 -5.92
CA GLU A 173 2.50 -1.68 -5.97
C GLU A 173 1.63 -0.73 -5.14
N PHE A 174 2.13 -0.21 -4.03
CA PHE A 174 1.46 0.84 -3.26
C PHE A 174 2.47 1.67 -2.48
N HIS A 175 2.06 2.88 -2.08
CA HIS A 175 2.82 3.74 -1.18
C HIS A 175 1.91 4.25 -0.07
N THR A 176 2.26 4.04 1.19
CA THR A 176 1.55 4.61 2.35
C THR A 176 2.54 5.37 3.21
N ARG A 177 2.17 6.56 3.67
CA ARG A 177 2.88 7.27 4.76
C ARG A 177 2.45 6.79 6.14
N ARG A 178 1.24 6.24 6.25
CA ARG A 178 0.63 5.88 7.52
C ARG A 178 0.77 4.39 7.79
N ASN A 179 0.69 4.04 9.08
CA ASN A 179 0.59 2.67 9.52
C ASN A 179 -0.61 1.99 8.86
N VAL A 180 -0.40 0.77 8.34
CA VAL A 180 -1.43 -0.07 7.75
C VAL A 180 -2.62 -0.18 8.70
N PHE A 181 -3.83 0.08 8.22
CA PHE A 181 -5.05 0.00 9.01
C PHE A 181 -5.21 -1.43 9.54
N ARG A 182 -4.87 -1.65 10.80
CA ARG A 182 -5.02 -2.94 11.47
C ARG A 182 -6.37 -2.97 12.18
N LYS A 183 -7.20 -3.97 11.86
CA LYS A 183 -8.29 -4.34 12.75
C LYS A 183 -7.62 -4.82 14.05
N MET A 184 -7.84 -4.14 15.18
CA MET A 184 -7.46 -4.72 16.47
C MET A 184 -8.32 -5.98 16.67
N THR A 185 -7.79 -7.13 16.28
CA THR A 185 -8.36 -8.42 16.66
C THR A 185 -7.90 -8.77 18.06
N GLU A 186 -8.83 -9.37 18.78
CA GLU A 186 -8.76 -9.85 20.15
C GLU A 186 -7.39 -10.39 20.54
N GLY A 187 -6.98 -10.06 21.76
CA GLY A 187 -5.87 -10.74 22.43
C GLY A 187 -6.05 -12.25 22.30
N GLY A 188 -5.00 -12.90 21.84
CA GLY A 188 -5.05 -14.31 21.53
C GLY A 188 -3.85 -14.73 20.70
N SER A 189 -2.64 -14.34 21.11
CA SER A 189 -1.56 -15.31 20.99
C SER A 189 -2.05 -16.53 21.77
N LYS A 190 -2.68 -17.49 21.10
CA LYS A 190 -2.64 -18.87 21.55
C LYS A 190 -1.16 -19.21 21.50
N GLN A 191 -0.41 -18.82 22.53
CA GLN A 191 0.85 -19.47 22.78
C GLN A 191 0.48 -20.94 22.89
N ASN A 192 1.12 -21.76 22.06
CA ASN A 192 0.98 -23.20 22.14
C ASN A 192 1.55 -23.63 23.49
N PHE A 193 0.73 -23.55 24.54
CA PHE A 193 1.07 -24.00 25.89
C PHE A 193 1.28 -25.52 25.95
N LYS A 194 0.99 -26.23 24.84
CA LYS A 194 1.28 -27.65 24.66
C LYS A 194 2.76 -28.00 24.85
N ASP A 195 3.68 -27.05 24.62
CA ASP A 195 5.13 -27.28 24.80
C ASP A 195 5.66 -26.96 26.21
N ASN A 196 4.86 -26.37 27.09
CA ASN A 196 5.31 -25.98 28.44
C ASN A 196 4.91 -27.03 29.50
N ARG A 197 5.16 -28.32 29.24
CA ARG A 197 5.14 -29.33 30.30
C ARG A 197 6.27 -29.04 31.29
N ILE A 198 6.03 -29.29 32.58
CA ILE A 198 7.11 -29.19 33.58
C ILE A 198 8.16 -30.24 33.20
N ASP A 199 9.38 -29.79 32.93
CA ASP A 199 10.48 -30.67 32.55
C ASP A 199 10.80 -31.68 33.67
N GLU A 200 11.20 -32.90 33.28
CA GLU A 200 11.48 -33.99 34.21
C GLU A 200 12.66 -33.67 35.14
N GLY A 201 13.57 -32.81 34.67
CA GLY A 201 14.69 -32.28 35.45
C GLY A 201 14.29 -31.28 36.54
N ASN A 202 13.06 -30.77 36.55
CA ASN A 202 12.61 -29.78 37.53
C ASN A 202 12.45 -30.41 38.92
N ILE A 203 12.93 -29.72 39.96
CA ILE A 203 12.84 -30.17 41.36
C ILE A 203 11.39 -30.47 41.76
N GLY A 204 10.44 -29.65 41.34
CA GLY A 204 9.01 -29.84 41.63
C GLY A 204 8.45 -31.10 40.96
N PHE A 205 8.86 -31.39 39.73
CA PHE A 205 8.47 -32.62 39.02
C PHE A 205 8.96 -33.87 39.74
N ARG A 206 10.24 -33.89 40.13
CA ARG A 206 10.85 -34.99 40.89
C ARG A 206 10.24 -35.16 42.27
N MET A 207 9.83 -34.07 42.92
CA MET A 207 9.12 -34.12 44.20
C MET A 207 7.72 -34.72 44.05
N LEU A 208 6.97 -34.31 43.02
CA LEU A 208 5.65 -34.88 42.72
C LEU A 208 5.75 -36.38 42.39
N GLN A 209 6.73 -36.80 41.60
CA GLN A 209 6.99 -38.22 41.32
C GLN A 209 7.27 -39.02 42.59
N LYS A 210 8.09 -38.48 43.51
CA LYS A 210 8.36 -39.12 44.81
C LYS A 210 7.12 -39.25 45.70
N GLN A 211 6.11 -38.39 45.49
CA GLN A 211 4.82 -38.45 46.16
C GLN A 211 3.79 -39.32 45.40
N GLY A 212 4.22 -40.04 44.36
CA GLY A 212 3.40 -41.00 43.62
C GLY A 212 2.70 -40.46 42.38
N TRP A 213 3.00 -39.24 41.92
CA TRP A 213 2.41 -38.68 40.69
C TRP A 213 3.13 -39.20 39.44
N SER A 214 2.37 -39.75 38.48
CA SER A 214 2.87 -40.42 37.27
C SER A 214 2.79 -39.58 35.99
N GLY A 215 2.45 -38.29 36.08
CA GLY A 215 2.48 -37.36 34.93
C GLY A 215 1.13 -37.06 34.25
N GLY A 216 0.01 -37.19 34.97
CA GLY A 216 -1.33 -36.82 34.53
C GLY A 216 -1.88 -35.57 35.24
N SER A 217 -3.20 -35.44 35.31
CA SER A 217 -3.88 -34.43 36.14
C SER A 217 -3.59 -34.65 37.63
N LEU A 218 -3.60 -33.56 38.41
CA LEU A 218 -3.31 -33.61 39.84
C LEU A 218 -4.59 -33.87 40.64
N GLY A 219 -4.59 -34.84 41.55
CA GLY A 219 -5.72 -35.17 42.43
C GLY A 219 -5.96 -36.66 42.54
N SER A 220 -6.63 -37.11 43.61
CA SER A 220 -6.87 -38.55 43.87
C SER A 220 -7.70 -39.26 42.79
N SER A 221 -8.53 -38.50 42.06
CA SER A 221 -9.40 -38.99 40.98
C SER A 221 -9.04 -38.40 39.62
N GLU A 222 -7.80 -37.88 39.45
CA GLU A 222 -7.36 -37.25 38.21
C GLU A 222 -8.20 -36.01 37.78
N GLU A 223 -8.84 -35.33 38.74
CA GLU A 223 -9.74 -34.18 38.49
C GLU A 223 -9.01 -32.85 38.20
N GLY A 224 -7.69 -32.81 38.36
CA GLY A 224 -6.89 -31.61 38.13
C GLY A 224 -6.82 -31.17 36.67
N ILE A 225 -6.45 -29.91 36.47
CA ILE A 225 -6.29 -29.36 35.13
C ILE A 225 -5.00 -29.92 34.51
N LEU A 226 -5.14 -30.67 33.42
CA LEU A 226 -4.04 -31.30 32.68
C LEU A 226 -3.20 -30.30 31.87
N GLU A 227 -3.86 -29.31 31.26
CA GLU A 227 -3.20 -28.28 30.46
C GLU A 227 -2.88 -27.05 31.31
N PRO A 228 -1.65 -26.50 31.26
CA PRO A 228 -1.32 -25.31 32.03
C PRO A 228 -2.24 -24.13 31.63
N ILE A 229 -2.78 -23.43 32.64
CA ILE A 229 -3.68 -22.30 32.41
C ILE A 229 -2.89 -21.17 31.73
N GLY A 230 -3.23 -20.89 30.48
CA GLY A 230 -2.58 -19.84 29.71
C GLY A 230 -2.86 -18.45 30.27
N VAL A 231 -1.83 -17.76 30.75
CA VAL A 231 -1.95 -16.37 31.19
C VAL A 231 -1.99 -15.45 29.98
N GLN A 232 -3.11 -14.76 29.76
CA GLN A 232 -3.17 -13.67 28.79
C GLN A 232 -2.42 -12.47 29.37
N LYS A 233 -1.37 -12.00 28.68
CA LYS A 233 -0.63 -10.80 29.08
C LYS A 233 -1.55 -9.58 28.97
N LYS A 234 -2.03 -9.10 30.11
CA LYS A 234 -2.84 -7.89 30.22
C LYS A 234 -1.92 -6.68 30.23
N ASN A 235 -2.00 -5.82 29.22
CA ASN A 235 -1.16 -4.61 29.13
C ASN A 235 -1.78 -3.38 29.84
N ASN A 236 -2.94 -3.53 30.49
CA ASN A 236 -3.58 -2.44 31.22
C ASN A 236 -3.27 -2.53 32.73
N LYS A 237 -3.27 -1.39 33.42
CA LYS A 237 -3.01 -1.31 34.88
C LYS A 237 -4.23 -1.69 35.74
N SER A 238 -5.23 -2.38 35.18
CA SER A 238 -6.43 -2.77 35.93
C SER A 238 -6.27 -4.14 36.57
N GLY A 239 -6.77 -4.30 37.80
CA GLY A 239 -6.62 -5.53 38.59
C GLY A 239 -7.15 -6.79 37.89
N LEU A 240 -6.62 -7.95 38.28
CA LEU A 240 -7.18 -9.26 37.91
C LEU A 240 -8.64 -9.33 38.37
N GLY A 241 -9.54 -9.83 37.52
CA GLY A 241 -10.99 -9.88 37.80
C GLY A 241 -11.77 -8.62 37.41
N THR A 242 -11.13 -7.51 37.04
CA THR A 242 -11.84 -6.42 36.34
C THR A 242 -12.16 -6.89 34.92
N GLU A 243 -13.43 -6.79 34.52
CA GLU A 243 -13.82 -6.93 33.10
C GLU A 243 -12.93 -5.97 32.32
N SER A 244 -11.94 -6.52 31.62
CA SER A 244 -11.15 -5.73 30.70
C SER A 244 -12.15 -5.15 29.72
N SER A 245 -12.29 -3.82 29.66
CA SER A 245 -12.88 -3.22 28.47
C SER A 245 -12.11 -3.83 27.32
N GLU A 246 -12.81 -4.65 26.51
CA GLU A 246 -12.20 -5.40 25.42
C GLU A 246 -11.24 -4.48 24.65
N PRO A 247 -10.09 -4.96 24.13
CA PRO A 247 -9.27 -4.15 23.24
C PRO A 247 -10.20 -3.51 22.21
N GLN A 248 -10.34 -2.19 22.31
CA GLN A 248 -11.51 -1.47 21.81
C GLN A 248 -11.68 -1.80 20.34
N LYS A 249 -12.74 -2.56 20.00
CA LYS A 249 -13.08 -2.92 18.63
C LYS A 249 -13.29 -1.62 17.87
N ILE A 250 -12.29 -1.18 17.09
CA ILE A 250 -12.42 0.00 16.24
C ILE A 250 -13.62 -0.27 15.33
N PRO A 251 -14.70 0.52 15.44
CA PRO A 251 -15.92 0.28 14.70
C PRO A 251 -15.64 0.39 13.19
N LEU A 252 -16.36 -0.38 12.38
CA LEU A 252 -16.21 -0.33 10.90
C LEU A 252 -16.46 1.09 10.39
N GLU A 253 -17.35 1.80 11.05
CA GLU A 253 -17.71 3.20 10.84
C GLU A 253 -16.50 4.13 10.89
N ALA A 254 -15.50 3.86 11.73
CA ALA A 254 -14.27 4.66 11.81
C ALA A 254 -13.47 4.57 10.50
N PHE A 255 -13.36 3.36 9.93
CA PHE A 255 -12.66 3.15 8.66
C PHE A 255 -13.43 3.76 7.48
N MET A 256 -14.76 3.67 7.50
CA MET A 256 -15.60 4.32 6.50
C MET A 256 -15.45 5.85 6.54
N LEU A 257 -15.37 6.44 7.74
CA LEU A 257 -15.14 7.88 7.91
C LEU A 257 -13.74 8.28 7.42
N ALA A 258 -12.71 7.48 7.71
CA ALA A 258 -11.36 7.72 7.21
C ALA A 258 -11.31 7.71 5.67
N ILE A 259 -12.04 6.80 5.00
CA ILE A 259 -12.13 6.79 3.53
C ILE A 259 -12.84 8.06 3.01
N LYS A 260 -13.93 8.49 3.66
CA LYS A 260 -14.64 9.73 3.29
C LYS A 260 -13.72 10.95 3.41
N GLN A 261 -12.95 11.04 4.48
CA GLN A 261 -12.03 12.16 4.68
C GLN A 261 -10.84 12.11 3.72
N TYR A 262 -10.32 10.92 3.44
CA TYR A 262 -9.33 10.73 2.38
C TYR A 262 -9.86 11.13 1.00
N ALA A 263 -11.13 10.83 0.68
CA ALA A 263 -11.75 11.26 -0.56
C ALA A 263 -11.79 12.78 -0.68
N ALA A 264 -12.10 13.49 0.41
CA ALA A 264 -12.11 14.96 0.46
C ALA A 264 -10.72 15.60 0.49
N GLY A 265 -9.72 14.91 1.05
CA GLY A 265 -8.35 15.43 1.14
C GLY A 265 -7.54 15.30 -0.16
N ASN A 266 -6.42 16.04 -0.23
CA ASN A 266 -5.48 16.04 -1.37
C ASN A 266 -4.32 15.04 -1.21
N ALA A 267 -4.45 14.08 -0.29
CA ALA A 267 -3.46 13.04 -0.08
C ALA A 267 -3.35 12.13 -1.32
N LEU A 268 -2.12 11.89 -1.78
CA LEU A 268 -1.83 11.06 -2.96
C LEU A 268 -1.20 9.70 -2.62
N TYR A 269 -0.82 9.47 -1.35
CA TYR A 269 -0.52 8.13 -0.86
C TYR A 269 -1.78 7.26 -0.81
N ASP A 270 -1.58 5.94 -0.76
CA ASP A 270 -2.62 4.91 -0.74
C ASP A 270 -3.05 4.57 0.70
N LEU A 271 -4.34 4.29 0.89
CA LEU A 271 -4.85 3.71 2.12
C LEU A 271 -4.70 2.18 2.06
N VAL A 272 -3.91 1.61 2.97
CA VAL A 272 -3.65 0.16 3.00
C VAL A 272 -4.32 -0.47 4.21
N PHE A 273 -5.16 -1.48 3.98
CA PHE A 273 -5.88 -2.21 5.02
C PHE A 273 -5.25 -3.58 5.28
N SER A 274 -5.17 -3.93 6.56
CA SER A 274 -4.69 -5.24 7.03
C SER A 274 -5.51 -6.39 6.42
N PRO A 275 -4.91 -7.57 6.19
CA PRO A 275 -5.66 -8.73 5.71
C PRO A 275 -6.61 -9.33 6.77
N GLN A 276 -6.63 -8.79 7.99
CA GLN A 276 -7.48 -9.25 9.10
C GLN A 276 -8.94 -8.81 9.01
N PHE A 277 -9.31 -8.03 7.99
CA PHE A 277 -10.71 -7.67 7.75
C PHE A 277 -11.47 -8.88 7.17
N SER A 278 -12.71 -9.06 7.60
CA SER A 278 -13.58 -10.08 7.00
C SER A 278 -13.90 -9.68 5.56
N VAL A 279 -14.16 -10.68 4.71
CA VAL A 279 -14.55 -10.48 3.30
C VAL A 279 -15.72 -9.50 3.18
N HIS A 280 -16.72 -9.64 4.06
CA HIS A 280 -17.88 -8.75 4.09
C HIS A 280 -17.51 -7.29 4.45
N HIS A 281 -16.57 -7.07 5.38
CA HIS A 281 -16.11 -5.72 5.69
C HIS A 281 -15.29 -5.12 4.54
N VAL A 282 -14.44 -5.92 3.91
CA VAL A 282 -13.66 -5.50 2.72
C VAL A 282 -14.61 -5.10 1.59
N GLN A 283 -15.68 -5.86 1.36
CA GLN A 283 -16.68 -5.53 0.35
C GLN A 283 -17.36 -4.18 0.64
N LYS A 284 -17.83 -3.96 1.88
CA LYS A 284 -18.42 -2.68 2.28
C LYS A 284 -17.47 -1.48 2.09
N LEU A 285 -16.21 -1.65 2.47
CA LEU A 285 -15.19 -0.59 2.30
C LEU A 285 -14.89 -0.33 0.83
N ARG A 286 -14.84 -1.39 0.00
CA ARG A 286 -14.70 -1.29 -1.46
C ARG A 286 -15.87 -0.56 -2.08
N ASP A 287 -17.10 -0.94 -1.76
CA ASP A 287 -18.31 -0.34 -2.33
C ASP A 287 -18.41 1.15 -1.97
N LEU A 288 -18.03 1.50 -0.74
CA LEU A 288 -17.92 2.89 -0.32
C LEU A 288 -16.82 3.63 -1.10
N ALA A 289 -15.64 3.03 -1.28
CA ALA A 289 -14.56 3.66 -2.03
C ALA A 289 -14.95 3.92 -3.50
N SER A 290 -15.58 2.93 -4.13
CA SER A 290 -16.08 3.04 -5.51
C SER A 290 -17.13 4.14 -5.64
N SER A 291 -18.06 4.27 -4.68
CA SER A 291 -19.06 5.34 -4.71
C SER A 291 -18.46 6.74 -4.55
N LEU A 292 -17.28 6.85 -3.93
CA LEU A 292 -16.51 8.09 -3.79
C LEU A 292 -15.50 8.32 -4.93
N LYS A 293 -15.60 7.58 -6.04
CA LYS A 293 -14.67 7.65 -7.20
C LYS A 293 -13.20 7.37 -6.83
N LEU A 294 -12.97 6.64 -5.75
CA LEU A 294 -11.64 6.10 -5.42
C LEU A 294 -11.42 4.79 -6.17
N PHE A 295 -10.16 4.36 -6.26
CA PHE A 295 -9.79 3.12 -6.94
C PHE A 295 -9.38 2.04 -5.91
N PRO A 296 -10.32 1.14 -5.52
CA PRO A 296 -10.01 0.03 -4.62
C PRO A 296 -9.43 -1.16 -5.39
N GLN A 297 -8.29 -1.69 -4.93
CA GLN A 297 -7.61 -2.84 -5.51
C GLN A 297 -7.20 -3.83 -4.41
N MET A 298 -7.26 -5.13 -4.70
CA MET A 298 -6.61 -6.15 -3.86
C MET A 298 -5.18 -6.34 -4.35
N ILE A 299 -4.21 -6.11 -3.49
CA ILE A 299 -2.79 -6.12 -3.84
C ILE A 299 -2.02 -7.06 -2.93
N GLY A 300 -0.98 -7.68 -3.49
CA GLY A 300 -0.04 -8.54 -2.77
C GLY A 300 -0.54 -9.97 -2.46
N LYS A 301 0.39 -10.80 -1.98
CA LYS A 301 0.15 -12.24 -1.70
C LYS A 301 -0.96 -12.48 -0.68
N LYS A 302 -1.07 -11.61 0.33
CA LYS A 302 -2.08 -11.71 1.41
C LYS A 302 -3.43 -11.08 1.04
N LYS A 303 -3.63 -10.67 -0.22
CA LYS A 303 -4.83 -9.97 -0.72
C LYS A 303 -5.26 -8.86 0.24
N GLN A 304 -4.43 -7.84 0.36
CA GLN A 304 -4.74 -6.66 1.16
C GLN A 304 -5.57 -5.68 0.33
N LEU A 305 -6.56 -5.04 0.95
CA LEU A 305 -7.32 -3.97 0.31
C LEU A 305 -6.46 -2.70 0.32
N VAL A 306 -6.23 -2.15 -0.86
CA VAL A 306 -5.56 -0.87 -1.07
C VAL A 306 -6.54 0.06 -1.77
N ILE A 307 -6.72 1.27 -1.24
CA ILE A 307 -7.56 2.31 -1.84
C ILE A 307 -6.67 3.47 -2.25
N SER A 308 -6.67 3.77 -3.55
CA SER A 308 -5.90 4.86 -4.16
C SER A 308 -6.83 5.94 -4.71
N LYS A 309 -6.30 7.15 -4.93
CA LYS A 309 -6.95 8.12 -5.81
C LYS A 309 -6.99 7.60 -7.24
N ASN A 310 -8.10 7.84 -7.94
CA ASN A 310 -8.24 7.51 -9.35
C ASN A 310 -7.61 8.62 -10.20
N LEU A 311 -6.28 8.56 -10.35
CA LEU A 311 -5.50 9.55 -11.09
C LEU A 311 -5.28 9.10 -12.53
N THR A 312 -5.35 10.06 -13.44
CA THR A 312 -4.98 9.88 -14.85
C THR A 312 -3.45 9.88 -15.02
N LEU A 313 -2.96 9.28 -16.11
CA LEU A 313 -1.52 9.29 -16.43
C LEU A 313 -0.97 10.71 -16.60
N ARG A 314 -1.81 11.64 -17.06
CA ARG A 314 -1.45 13.07 -17.17
C ARG A 314 -1.24 13.69 -15.79
N GLU A 315 -2.15 13.47 -14.85
CA GLU A 315 -2.02 13.97 -13.48
C GLU A 315 -0.81 13.34 -12.77
N ILE A 316 -0.56 12.04 -12.98
CA ILE A 316 0.64 11.37 -12.45
C ILE A 316 1.90 11.99 -13.04
N LYS A 317 1.96 12.20 -14.37
CA LYS A 317 3.09 12.83 -15.05
C LYS A 317 3.36 14.22 -14.50
N GLU A 318 2.35 15.08 -14.53
CA GLU A 318 2.47 16.47 -14.05
C GLU A 318 2.84 16.51 -12.56
N GLY A 319 2.27 15.62 -11.76
CA GLY A 319 2.52 15.59 -10.33
C GLY A 319 3.93 15.13 -9.95
N VAL A 320 4.47 14.13 -10.66
CA VAL A 320 5.87 13.69 -10.48
C VAL A 320 6.84 14.75 -10.98
N LEU A 321 6.56 15.41 -12.12
CA LEU A 321 7.40 16.50 -12.63
C LEU A 321 7.42 17.72 -11.69
N LYS A 322 6.30 18.00 -11.01
CA LYS A 322 6.21 19.01 -9.94
C LYS A 322 6.92 18.60 -8.64
N GLY A 323 7.39 17.35 -8.53
CA GLY A 323 8.10 16.86 -7.35
C GLY A 323 7.21 16.46 -6.18
N HIS A 324 5.94 16.08 -6.40
CA HIS A 324 5.09 15.59 -5.31
C HIS A 324 5.66 14.30 -4.71
N SER A 325 6.06 14.36 -3.44
CA SER A 325 6.78 13.30 -2.74
C SER A 325 6.06 11.95 -2.74
N ASP A 326 4.73 11.93 -2.59
CA ASP A 326 3.92 10.68 -2.64
C ASP A 326 3.95 10.00 -4.00
N LEU A 327 3.79 10.79 -5.07
CA LEU A 327 3.79 10.27 -6.43
C LEU A 327 5.20 9.81 -6.82
N CYS A 328 6.23 10.58 -6.47
CA CYS A 328 7.63 10.20 -6.71
C CYS A 328 8.03 8.92 -5.96
N ALA A 329 7.42 8.63 -4.80
CA ALA A 329 7.67 7.40 -4.08
C ALA A 329 7.05 6.15 -4.74
N LYS A 330 6.03 6.32 -5.60
CA LYS A 330 5.26 5.25 -6.24
C LYS A 330 5.53 5.13 -7.75
N TYR A 331 5.84 6.23 -8.43
CA TYR A 331 6.00 6.34 -9.88
C TYR A 331 7.29 7.07 -10.23
N ALA A 332 7.88 6.69 -11.36
CA ALA A 332 8.93 7.42 -12.04
C ALA A 332 8.43 7.91 -13.40
N VAL A 333 8.79 9.14 -13.76
CA VAL A 333 8.53 9.70 -15.09
C VAL A 333 9.86 9.81 -15.83
N ILE A 334 9.91 9.19 -17.00
CA ILE A 334 11.04 9.21 -17.92
C ILE A 334 10.67 10.15 -19.09
N PRO A 335 11.44 11.23 -19.31
CA PRO A 335 11.22 12.10 -20.46
C PRO A 335 11.59 11.38 -21.76
N PRO A 336 10.99 11.80 -22.89
CA PRO A 336 11.29 11.22 -24.20
C PRO A 336 12.76 11.38 -24.57
N ILE A 337 13.31 10.37 -25.25
CA ILE A 337 14.73 10.37 -25.64
C ILE A 337 15.06 11.57 -26.55
N SER A 338 14.12 11.96 -27.42
CA SER A 338 14.26 13.14 -28.29
C SER A 338 14.49 14.47 -27.55
N GLN A 339 14.08 14.57 -26.27
CA GLN A 339 14.31 15.76 -25.44
C GLN A 339 15.58 15.67 -24.60
N ARG A 340 16.18 14.48 -24.43
CA ARG A 340 17.40 14.28 -23.61
C ARG A 340 18.68 14.73 -24.30
N PHE A 341 18.67 14.80 -25.63
CA PHE A 341 19.83 15.14 -26.46
C PHE A 341 19.79 16.58 -27.01
N LYS A 342 18.95 17.45 -26.43
CA LYS A 342 18.88 18.87 -26.79
C LYS A 342 19.62 19.76 -25.83
#